data_AF-A0A949K3Q7-F1
#
_entry.id   AF-A0A949K3Q7-F1
#
_cell.length_a   1.000
_cell.length_b   1.000
_cell.length_c   1.000
_cell.angle_alpha   90.00
_cell.angle_beta   90.00
_cell.angle_gamma   90.00
#
_symmetry.space_group_name_H-M   'P 1'
#
loop_
_entity.id
_entity.type
_entity.pdbx_description
1 polymer ?
#
loop_
_entity_poly.entity_id
_entity_poly.type
_entity_poly.pdbx_seq_one_letter_code
_entity_poly.pdbx_strand_id
1 'polypeptide(L)'
;MIKLMKLELQRINLRPYYISSAVFGIILLAFTYFAAYTAQVQQETQFMTYANIFRLTSVISIILFGVLSATMYAKLITEEYSGKRLALLFSYPVSRKKIFIAKVLVVFFFIFISMLLCTGISMIVFSLTESFAPIVTDTMSVHLLAEEFKMTAVSITAISAIGLLSLGFGFIKKSIPMTIISAFVLSGIYGNVSVGAFEDPVITCLILGISLASIIVILLILLNIINHMEVE
;
A
#
# COMPACT_ATOMS: atom_id res chain seq x y z
N MET A 1 9.30 22.17 1.66
CA MET A 1 9.15 20.72 1.43
C MET A 1 8.85 20.38 -0.03
N ILE A 2 7.90 21.03 -0.69
CA ILE A 2 7.53 20.74 -2.10
C ILE A 2 8.73 20.77 -3.07
N LYS A 3 9.63 21.76 -2.92
CA LYS A 3 10.87 21.83 -3.74
C LYS A 3 11.77 20.61 -3.56
N LEU A 4 11.91 20.09 -2.34
CA LEU A 4 12.69 18.88 -2.05
C LEU A 4 12.04 17.64 -2.65
N MET A 5 10.72 17.49 -2.50
CA MET A 5 9.98 16.39 -3.13
C MET A 5 10.12 16.40 -4.65
N LYS A 6 10.04 17.57 -5.29
CA LYS A 6 10.24 17.72 -6.74
C LYS A 6 11.64 17.28 -7.17
N LEU A 7 12.67 17.65 -6.42
CA LEU A 7 14.05 17.25 -6.70
C LEU A 7 14.24 15.74 -6.54
N GLU A 8 13.68 15.13 -5.49
CA GLU A 8 13.71 13.67 -5.32
C GLU A 8 12.97 12.96 -6.47
N LEU A 9 11.80 13.45 -6.87
CA LEU A 9 11.03 12.88 -7.97
C LEU A 9 11.80 12.88 -9.30
N GLN A 10 12.58 13.94 -9.56
CA GLN A 10 13.42 14.03 -10.77
C GLN A 10 14.63 13.10 -10.72
N ARG A 11 15.13 12.77 -9.53
CA ARG A 11 16.26 11.87 -9.33
C ARG A 11 15.87 10.40 -9.45
N ILE A 12 14.63 10.07 -9.12
CA ILE A 12 14.12 8.69 -9.11
C ILE A 12 13.69 8.29 -10.51
N ASN A 13 14.23 7.17 -11.01
CA ASN A 13 13.66 6.53 -12.20
C ASN A 13 12.34 5.83 -11.82
N LEU A 14 11.22 6.52 -12.05
CA LEU A 14 9.88 6.01 -11.70
C LEU A 14 9.31 5.00 -12.68
N ARG A 15 9.90 4.85 -13.88
CA ARG A 15 9.41 3.95 -14.94
C ARG A 15 9.09 2.53 -14.44
N PRO A 16 9.99 1.81 -13.74
CA PRO A 16 9.70 0.45 -13.29
C PRO A 16 8.51 0.38 -12.32
N TYR A 17 8.30 1.40 -11.49
CA TYR A 17 7.19 1.42 -10.53
C TYR A 17 5.86 1.70 -11.21
N TYR A 18 5.82 2.60 -12.21
CA TYR A 18 4.63 2.79 -13.04
C TYR A 18 4.26 1.53 -13.81
N ILE A 19 5.24 0.84 -14.40
CA ILE A 19 5.01 -0.43 -15.10
C ILE A 19 4.48 -1.49 -14.11
N SER A 20 5.09 -1.62 -12.93
CA SER A 20 4.65 -2.57 -11.90
C SER A 20 3.23 -2.26 -11.43
N SER A 21 2.89 -0.99 -11.20
CA SER A 21 1.53 -0.56 -10.85
C SER A 21 0.53 -0.89 -11.95
N ALA A 22 0.87 -0.67 -13.22
CA ALA A 22 -0.03 -0.99 -14.34
C ALA A 22 -0.28 -2.50 -14.42
N VAL A 23 0.76 -3.32 -14.27
CA VAL A 23 0.65 -4.78 -14.20
C VAL A 23 -0.21 -5.21 -13.01
N PHE A 24 -0.04 -4.61 -11.84
CA PHE A 24 -0.87 -4.90 -10.66
C PHE A 24 -2.33 -4.51 -10.87
N GLY A 25 -2.62 -3.42 -11.57
CA GLY A 25 -3.98 -3.06 -11.97
C GLY A 25 -4.63 -4.13 -12.85
N ILE A 26 -3.92 -4.64 -13.86
CA ILE A 26 -4.41 -5.72 -14.72
C ILE A 26 -4.64 -7.00 -13.92
N ILE A 27 -3.70 -7.37 -13.05
CA ILE A 27 -3.82 -8.55 -12.18
C ILE A 27 -5.03 -8.42 -11.26
N LEU A 28 -5.24 -7.26 -10.64
CA LEU A 28 -6.39 -7.02 -9.77
C LEU A 28 -7.70 -7.14 -10.52
N LEU A 29 -7.80 -6.59 -11.72
CA LEU A 29 -8.98 -6.70 -12.55
C LEU A 29 -9.25 -8.16 -12.92
N ALA A 30 -8.25 -8.87 -13.44
CA ALA A 30 -8.37 -10.29 -13.79
C ALA A 30 -8.78 -11.14 -12.57
N PHE A 31 -8.25 -10.81 -11.39
CA PHE A 31 -8.56 -11.50 -10.16
C PHE A 31 -10.01 -11.25 -9.68
N THR A 32 -10.54 -10.03 -9.84
CA THR A 32 -11.96 -9.75 -9.55
C THR A 32 -12.88 -10.61 -10.43
N TYR A 33 -12.59 -10.72 -11.73
CA TYR A 33 -13.37 -11.57 -12.64
C TYR A 33 -13.22 -13.06 -12.32
N PHE A 34 -12.00 -13.49 -11.98
CA PHE A 34 -11.75 -14.85 -11.54
C PHE A 34 -12.60 -15.19 -10.31
N ALA A 35 -12.61 -14.33 -9.29
CA ALA A 35 -13.41 -14.51 -8.08
C ALA A 35 -14.92 -14.58 -8.39
N ALA A 36 -15.43 -13.68 -9.22
CA ALA A 36 -16.83 -13.68 -9.64
C ALA A 36 -17.22 -14.97 -10.39
N TYR A 37 -16.38 -15.41 -11.33
CA TYR A 37 -16.63 -16.63 -12.09
C TYR A 37 -16.58 -17.89 -11.22
N THR A 38 -15.60 -17.98 -10.31
CA THR A 38 -15.52 -19.12 -9.38
C THR A 38 -16.73 -19.20 -8.45
N ALA A 39 -17.22 -18.05 -7.98
CA ALA A 39 -18.42 -18.00 -7.14
C ALA A 39 -19.66 -18.52 -7.89
N GLN A 40 -19.78 -18.19 -9.18
CA GLN A 40 -20.88 -18.66 -10.02
C GLN A 40 -20.80 -20.18 -10.29
N VAL A 41 -19.61 -20.70 -10.63
CA VAL A 41 -19.43 -22.13 -10.97
C VAL A 41 -19.61 -23.04 -9.76
N GLN A 42 -19.11 -22.65 -8.59
CA GLN A 42 -19.19 -23.46 -7.38
C GLN A 42 -20.55 -23.36 -6.67
N GLN A 43 -21.42 -22.43 -7.08
CA GLN A 43 -22.69 -22.13 -6.40
C GLN A 43 -22.52 -21.88 -4.89
N GLU A 44 -21.35 -21.38 -4.51
CA GLU A 44 -20.99 -21.03 -3.14
C GLU A 44 -21.73 -19.75 -2.76
N THR A 45 -22.91 -19.90 -2.15
CA THR A 45 -23.80 -18.78 -1.78
C THR A 45 -23.11 -17.69 -0.95
N GLN A 46 -22.05 -18.03 -0.20
CA GLN A 46 -21.26 -17.08 0.58
C GLN A 46 -20.36 -16.17 -0.26
N PHE A 47 -19.98 -16.58 -1.48
CA PHE A 47 -19.14 -15.79 -2.39
C PHE A 47 -19.91 -15.14 -3.55
N MET A 48 -21.22 -15.41 -3.65
CA MET A 48 -22.09 -14.79 -4.66
C MET A 48 -22.56 -13.37 -4.29
N THR A 49 -21.90 -12.70 -3.34
CA THR A 49 -22.19 -11.32 -2.95
C THR A 49 -21.08 -10.39 -3.42
N TYR A 50 -21.43 -9.25 -4.00
CA TYR A 50 -20.44 -8.31 -4.52
C TYR A 50 -19.49 -7.77 -3.44
N ALA A 51 -19.99 -7.58 -2.22
CA ALA A 51 -19.16 -7.19 -1.06
C ALA A 51 -18.00 -8.18 -0.83
N ASN A 52 -18.27 -9.49 -0.88
CA ASN A 52 -17.22 -10.49 -0.62
C ASN A 52 -16.21 -10.58 -1.75
N ILE A 53 -16.64 -10.41 -3.01
CA ILE A 53 -15.73 -10.33 -4.16
C ILE A 53 -14.81 -9.10 -4.02
N PHE A 54 -15.35 -7.93 -3.72
CA PHE A 54 -14.56 -6.71 -3.55
C PHE A 54 -13.65 -6.74 -2.32
N ARG A 55 -14.09 -7.35 -1.21
CA ARG A 55 -13.24 -7.61 -0.04
C ARG A 55 -12.04 -8.48 -0.41
N LEU A 56 -12.26 -9.56 -1.15
CA LEU A 56 -11.20 -10.49 -1.55
C LEU A 56 -10.21 -9.82 -2.52
N THR A 57 -10.71 -9.04 -3.48
CA THR A 57 -9.87 -8.19 -4.35
C THR A 57 -9.08 -7.15 -3.54
N SER A 58 -9.69 -6.55 -2.51
CA SER A 58 -9.03 -5.58 -1.63
C SER A 58 -7.87 -6.20 -0.86
N VAL A 59 -8.02 -7.44 -0.36
CA VAL A 59 -6.93 -8.18 0.30
C VAL A 59 -5.74 -8.39 -0.63
N ILE A 60 -5.98 -8.82 -1.88
CA ILE A 60 -4.92 -8.98 -2.87
C ILE A 60 -4.26 -7.64 -3.18
N SER A 61 -5.03 -6.56 -3.25
CA SER A 61 -4.48 -5.22 -3.47
C SER A 61 -3.54 -4.79 -2.34
N ILE A 62 -3.86 -5.13 -1.08
CA ILE A 62 -3.01 -4.85 0.09
C ILE A 62 -1.66 -5.58 0.01
N ILE A 63 -1.67 -6.83 -0.46
CA ILE A 63 -0.45 -7.62 -0.63
C ILE A 63 0.41 -7.02 -1.75
N LEU A 64 -0.17 -6.79 -2.92
CA LEU A 64 0.55 -6.28 -4.09
C LEU A 64 1.15 -4.89 -3.82
N PHE A 65 0.33 -3.95 -3.35
CA PHE A 65 0.79 -2.57 -3.08
C PHE A 65 1.65 -2.46 -1.82
N GLY A 66 1.48 -3.35 -0.83
CA GLY A 66 2.39 -3.47 0.30
C GLY A 66 3.81 -3.87 -0.13
N VAL A 67 3.93 -4.87 -1.01
CA VAL A 67 5.22 -5.25 -1.59
C VAL A 67 5.78 -4.12 -2.45
N LEU A 68 4.97 -3.46 -3.29
CA LEU A 68 5.42 -2.30 -4.08
C LEU A 68 5.98 -1.19 -3.19
N SER A 69 5.27 -0.85 -2.11
CA SER A 69 5.71 0.15 -1.13
C SER A 69 7.05 -0.24 -0.53
N ALA A 70 7.22 -1.49 -0.13
CA ALA A 70 8.45 -1.99 0.47
C ALA A 70 9.63 -1.95 -0.51
N THR A 71 9.41 -2.32 -1.78
CA THR A 71 10.47 -2.24 -2.80
C THR A 71 10.93 -0.80 -3.06
N MET A 72 9.99 0.15 -3.10
CA MET A 72 10.33 1.58 -3.20
C MET A 72 11.11 2.05 -1.97
N TYR A 73 10.65 1.73 -0.77
CA TYR A 73 11.36 2.10 0.47
C TYR A 73 12.75 1.47 0.55
N ALA A 74 12.89 0.20 0.19
CA ALA A 74 14.17 -0.50 0.22
C ALA A 74 15.18 0.15 -0.72
N LYS A 75 14.77 0.50 -1.94
CA LYS A 75 15.67 1.09 -2.95
C LYS A 75 15.97 2.57 -2.70
N LEU A 76 14.99 3.34 -2.23
CA LEU A 76 15.14 4.79 -2.06
C LEU A 76 15.72 5.21 -0.72
N ILE A 77 15.56 4.38 0.31
CA ILE A 77 15.98 4.69 1.68
C ILE A 77 16.96 3.62 2.17
N THR A 78 16.56 2.35 2.28
CA THR A 78 17.44 1.32 2.87
C THR A 78 18.79 1.23 2.14
N GLU A 79 18.80 1.26 0.81
CA GLU A 79 20.03 1.23 -0.01
C GLU A 79 20.93 2.47 0.19
N GLU A 80 20.34 3.66 0.33
CA GLU A 80 21.11 4.91 0.50
C GLU A 80 21.73 5.03 1.91
N TYR A 81 21.04 4.54 2.93
CA TYR A 81 21.45 4.68 4.34
C TYR A 81 22.27 3.50 4.87
N SER A 82 22.33 2.38 4.14
CA SER A 82 23.03 1.16 4.58
C SER A 82 24.43 0.97 3.98
N GLY A 83 24.86 1.78 3.02
CA GLY A 83 26.05 1.49 2.21
C GLY A 83 26.96 2.67 1.88
N LYS A 84 27.74 2.52 0.80
CA LYS A 84 28.74 3.49 0.32
C LYS A 84 28.16 4.87 -0.05
N ARG A 85 26.83 4.95 -0.25
CA ARG A 85 26.12 6.21 -0.54
C ARG A 85 25.82 7.04 0.70
N LEU A 86 26.04 6.50 1.90
CA LEU A 86 25.88 7.24 3.14
C LEU A 86 26.78 8.49 3.11
N ALA A 87 28.05 8.37 2.69
CA ALA A 87 28.97 9.50 2.55
C ALA A 87 28.44 10.64 1.66
N LEU A 88 27.72 10.31 0.57
CA LEU A 88 27.10 11.32 -0.31
C LEU A 88 25.97 12.08 0.39
N LEU A 89 25.24 11.42 1.29
CA LEU A 89 24.18 12.05 2.09
C LEU A 89 24.75 13.06 3.10
N PHE A 90 25.98 12.83 3.58
CA PHE A 90 26.70 13.74 4.49
C PHE A 90 27.20 15.00 3.76
N SER A 91 27.43 14.93 2.46
CA SER A 91 27.86 16.09 1.65
C SER A 91 26.72 17.05 1.26
N TYR A 92 25.45 16.69 1.53
CA TYR A 92 24.33 17.57 1.21
C TYR A 92 24.26 18.78 2.15
N PRO A 93 24.09 20.02 1.65
CA PRO A 93 23.95 21.23 2.47
C PRO A 93 22.55 21.36 3.13
N VAL A 94 21.77 20.28 3.17
CA VAL A 94 20.39 20.24 3.69
C VAL A 94 20.29 19.17 4.77
N SER A 95 19.61 19.47 5.87
CA SER A 95 19.39 18.55 6.99
C SER A 95 18.81 17.21 6.53
N ARG A 96 19.37 16.08 6.98
CA ARG A 96 19.01 14.73 6.50
C ARG A 96 17.59 14.35 6.86
N LYS A 97 17.10 14.83 8.01
CA LYS A 97 15.69 14.69 8.41
C LYS A 97 14.72 15.18 7.33
N LYS A 98 14.99 16.34 6.71
CA LYS A 98 14.13 16.90 5.66
C LYS A 98 14.19 16.10 4.37
N ILE A 99 15.37 15.56 4.03
CA ILE A 99 15.55 14.68 2.86
C ILE A 99 14.81 13.36 3.08
N PHE A 100 14.97 12.75 4.27
CA PHE A 100 14.27 11.53 4.66
C PHE A 100 12.74 11.70 4.59
N ILE A 101 12.19 12.75 5.21
CA ILE A 101 10.75 13.04 5.17
C ILE A 101 10.29 13.26 3.73
N ALA A 102 11.06 13.97 2.90
CA ALA A 102 10.70 14.17 1.50
C ALA A 102 10.62 12.84 0.73
N LYS A 103 11.56 11.92 0.93
CA LYS A 103 11.53 10.57 0.32
C LYS A 103 10.33 9.76 0.79
N VAL A 104 10.06 9.77 2.10
CA VAL A 104 8.89 9.08 2.68
C VAL A 104 7.59 9.62 2.06
N LEU A 105 7.44 10.93 1.96
CA LEU A 105 6.26 11.54 1.35
C LEU A 105 6.12 11.20 -0.14
N VAL A 106 7.22 11.17 -0.91
CA VAL A 106 7.17 10.78 -2.33
C VAL A 106 6.67 9.34 -2.49
N VAL A 107 7.18 8.40 -1.68
CA VAL A 107 6.72 7.00 -1.72
C VAL A 107 5.27 6.89 -1.27
N PHE A 108 4.89 7.58 -0.18
CA PHE A 108 3.52 7.61 0.32
C PHE A 108 2.52 8.06 -0.75
N PHE A 109 2.75 9.23 -1.37
CA PHE A 109 1.85 9.75 -2.39
C PHE A 109 1.82 8.87 -3.64
N PHE A 110 2.96 8.29 -4.04
CA PHE A 110 2.99 7.39 -5.17
C PHE A 110 2.12 6.16 -4.92
N ILE A 111 2.29 5.48 -3.79
CA ILE A 111 1.51 4.29 -3.43
C ILE A 111 0.03 4.64 -3.24
N PHE A 112 -0.28 5.77 -2.60
CA PHE A 112 -1.64 6.27 -2.43
C PHE A 112 -2.36 6.41 -3.76
N ILE A 113 -1.78 7.16 -4.72
CA ILE A 113 -2.40 7.42 -6.03
C ILE A 113 -2.48 6.12 -6.84
N SER A 114 -1.39 5.34 -6.83
CA SER A 114 -1.28 4.10 -7.60
C SER A 114 -2.31 3.06 -7.16
N MET A 115 -2.46 2.82 -5.86
CA MET A 115 -3.46 1.90 -5.33
C MET A 115 -4.87 2.41 -5.58
N LEU A 116 -5.14 3.70 -5.33
CA LEU A 116 -6.47 4.29 -5.55
C LEU A 116 -6.91 4.15 -7.01
N LEU A 117 -6.01 4.42 -7.96
CA LEU A 117 -6.31 4.28 -9.38
C LEU A 117 -6.52 2.81 -9.76
N CYS A 118 -5.63 1.90 -9.36
CA CYS A 118 -5.74 0.49 -9.76
C CYS A 118 -6.97 -0.20 -9.16
N THR A 119 -7.26 0.03 -7.89
CA THR A 119 -8.46 -0.52 -7.23
C THR A 119 -9.74 0.14 -7.75
N GLY A 120 -9.77 1.46 -7.86
CA GLY A 120 -10.91 2.20 -8.39
C GLY A 120 -11.23 1.85 -9.84
N ILE A 121 -10.23 1.76 -10.72
CA ILE A 121 -10.43 1.34 -12.12
C ILE A 121 -10.95 -0.10 -12.18
N SER A 122 -10.38 -1.02 -11.38
CA SER A 122 -10.85 -2.41 -11.33
C SER A 122 -12.33 -2.50 -10.91
N MET A 123 -12.73 -1.78 -9.86
CA MET A 123 -14.12 -1.72 -9.39
C MET A 123 -15.06 -1.11 -10.43
N ILE A 124 -14.68 0.02 -11.06
CA ILE A 124 -15.50 0.69 -12.07
C ILE A 124 -15.70 -0.20 -13.29
N VAL A 125 -14.62 -0.81 -13.81
CA VAL A 125 -14.72 -1.68 -14.99
C VAL A 125 -15.58 -2.90 -14.69
N PHE A 126 -15.40 -3.53 -13.54
CA PHE A 126 -16.22 -4.68 -13.14
C PHE A 126 -17.70 -4.29 -12.99
N SER A 127 -18.00 -3.17 -12.32
CA SER A 127 -19.37 -2.69 -12.14
C SER A 127 -20.05 -2.33 -13.47
N LEU A 128 -19.31 -1.75 -14.42
CA LEU A 128 -19.83 -1.46 -15.76
C LEU A 128 -20.16 -2.75 -16.52
N THR A 129 -19.28 -3.75 -16.48
CA THR A 129 -19.50 -5.02 -17.17
C THR A 129 -20.68 -5.79 -16.59
N GLU A 130 -20.84 -5.82 -15.27
CA GLU A 130 -22.01 -6.42 -14.60
C GLU A 130 -23.33 -5.76 -15.02
N SER A 131 -23.33 -4.46 -15.31
CA SER A 131 -24.54 -3.78 -15.81
C SER A 131 -25.00 -4.27 -17.18
N PHE A 132 -24.11 -4.82 -18.01
CA PHE A 132 -24.44 -5.33 -19.34
C PHE A 132 -24.59 -6.85 -19.38
N ALA A 133 -23.78 -7.57 -18.61
CA ALA A 133 -23.75 -9.03 -18.55
C ALA A 133 -23.59 -9.46 -17.09
N PRO A 134 -24.69 -9.58 -16.32
CA PRO A 134 -24.62 -9.92 -14.92
C PRO A 134 -24.13 -11.36 -14.73
N ILE A 135 -22.99 -11.52 -14.07
CA ILE A 135 -22.40 -12.82 -13.69
C ILE A 135 -22.91 -13.22 -12.30
N VAL A 136 -23.14 -12.23 -11.44
CA VAL A 136 -23.56 -12.41 -10.05
C VAL A 136 -25.06 -12.13 -9.93
N THR A 137 -25.78 -12.94 -9.16
CA THR A 137 -27.24 -12.82 -8.96
C THR A 137 -27.65 -11.77 -7.92
N ASP A 138 -26.70 -11.02 -7.39
CA ASP A 138 -26.90 -9.99 -6.37
C ASP A 138 -27.25 -8.64 -7.02
N THR A 139 -27.76 -7.68 -6.24
CA THR A 139 -28.08 -6.34 -6.73
C THR A 139 -26.98 -5.35 -6.36
N MET A 140 -26.34 -4.75 -7.37
CA MET A 140 -25.39 -3.67 -7.15
C MET A 140 -26.09 -2.42 -6.61
N SER A 141 -25.87 -2.11 -5.34
CA SER A 141 -26.36 -0.87 -4.72
C SER A 141 -25.29 0.22 -4.72
N VAL A 142 -25.71 1.48 -4.91
CA VAL A 142 -24.81 2.65 -4.81
C VAL A 142 -24.20 2.76 -3.40
N HIS A 143 -24.93 2.28 -2.38
CA HIS A 143 -24.45 2.22 -1.00
C HIS A 143 -23.22 1.29 -0.87
N LEU A 144 -23.29 0.10 -1.46
CA LEU A 144 -22.19 -0.88 -1.43
C LEU A 144 -20.94 -0.30 -2.11
N LEU A 145 -21.10 0.41 -3.23
CA LEU A 145 -19.98 1.09 -3.89
C LEU A 145 -19.33 2.15 -2.98
N ALA A 146 -20.14 2.97 -2.30
CA ALA A 146 -19.65 4.01 -1.40
C ALA A 146 -18.92 3.42 -0.18
N GLU A 147 -19.41 2.30 0.35
CA GLU A 147 -18.78 1.56 1.43
C GLU A 147 -17.42 1.01 1.00
N GLU A 148 -17.34 0.37 -0.17
CA GLU A 148 -16.07 -0.16 -0.71
C GLU A 148 -15.03 0.95 -0.96
N PHE A 149 -15.45 2.14 -1.42
CA PHE A 149 -14.54 3.28 -1.53
C PHE A 149 -13.98 3.71 -0.16
N LYS A 150 -14.82 3.71 0.88
CA LYS A 150 -14.37 3.99 2.25
C LYS A 150 -13.39 2.91 2.73
N MET A 151 -13.65 1.64 2.48
CA MET A 151 -12.76 0.53 2.87
C MET A 151 -11.43 0.55 2.11
N THR A 152 -11.46 0.98 0.86
CA THR A 152 -10.25 1.22 0.07
C THR A 152 -9.38 2.31 0.70
N ALA A 153 -10.00 3.41 1.15
CA ALA A 153 -9.27 4.47 1.87
C ALA A 153 -8.62 3.95 3.16
N VAL A 154 -9.33 3.13 3.94
CA VAL A 154 -8.77 2.46 5.12
C VAL A 154 -7.56 1.61 4.77
N SER A 155 -7.69 0.78 3.73
CA SER A 155 -6.63 -0.12 3.28
C SER A 155 -5.37 0.63 2.82
N ILE A 156 -5.54 1.79 2.16
CA ILE A 156 -4.40 2.64 1.77
C ILE A 156 -3.63 3.14 3.01
N THR A 157 -4.34 3.59 4.05
CA THR A 157 -3.66 4.03 5.30
C THR A 157 -2.91 2.88 5.96
N ALA A 158 -3.49 1.68 5.97
CA ALA A 158 -2.82 0.50 6.51
C ALA A 158 -1.56 0.12 5.72
N ILE A 159 -1.60 0.15 4.39
CA ILE A 159 -0.41 -0.11 3.57
C ILE A 159 0.68 0.92 3.85
N SER A 160 0.32 2.19 4.05
CA SER A 160 1.32 3.19 4.41
C SER A 160 2.00 2.89 5.75
N ALA A 161 1.24 2.39 6.73
CA ALA A 161 1.77 1.92 8.01
C ALA A 161 2.68 0.70 7.82
N ILE A 162 2.24 -0.30 7.05
CA ILE A 162 2.99 -1.52 6.74
C ILE A 162 4.29 -1.19 6.02
N GLY A 163 4.25 -0.31 5.03
CA GLY A 163 5.42 0.14 4.28
C GLY A 163 6.44 0.85 5.17
N LEU A 164 5.99 1.67 6.12
CA LEU A 164 6.86 2.32 7.10
C LEU A 164 7.41 1.34 8.15
N LEU A 165 6.61 0.39 8.64
CA LEU A 165 7.07 -0.68 9.53
C LEU A 165 8.17 -1.51 8.87
N SER A 166 7.90 -1.91 7.63
CA SER A 166 8.85 -2.64 6.79
C SER A 166 10.15 -1.86 6.58
N LEU A 167 10.04 -0.56 6.27
CA LEU A 167 11.19 0.34 6.21
C LEU A 167 11.95 0.35 7.54
N GLY A 168 11.24 0.44 8.68
CA GLY A 168 11.85 0.40 10.01
C GLY A 168 12.70 -0.85 10.24
N PHE A 169 12.15 -2.03 9.98
CA PHE A 169 12.88 -3.29 10.08
C PHE A 169 14.07 -3.35 9.11
N GLY A 170 13.86 -2.94 7.86
CA GLY A 170 14.87 -2.90 6.83
C GLY A 170 16.03 -1.97 7.16
N PHE A 171 15.73 -0.80 7.73
CA PHE A 171 16.68 0.23 8.10
C PHE A 171 17.55 -0.22 9.28
N ILE A 172 16.93 -0.76 10.34
CA ILE A 172 17.65 -1.27 11.52
C ILE A 172 18.56 -2.44 11.13
N LYS A 173 18.07 -3.36 10.29
CA LYS A 173 18.84 -4.52 9.83
C LYS A 173 19.75 -4.24 8.65
N LYS A 174 19.78 -3.01 8.13
CA LYS A 174 20.62 -2.61 6.98
C LYS A 174 20.45 -3.57 5.79
N SER A 175 19.21 -4.00 5.52
CA SER A 175 18.91 -5.11 4.61
C SER A 175 17.67 -4.85 3.74
N ILE A 176 17.91 -4.85 2.42
CA ILE A 176 16.86 -4.77 1.40
C ILE A 176 15.91 -5.97 1.47
N PRO A 177 16.40 -7.24 1.52
CA PRO A 177 15.52 -8.41 1.66
C PRO A 177 14.62 -8.35 2.89
N MET A 178 15.15 -7.90 4.03
CA MET A 178 14.36 -7.79 5.28
C MET A 178 13.19 -6.81 5.15
N THR A 179 13.40 -5.71 4.40
CA THR A 179 12.34 -4.74 4.08
C THR A 179 11.20 -5.44 3.34
N ILE A 180 11.51 -6.18 2.27
CA ILE A 180 10.49 -6.82 1.43
C ILE A 180 9.76 -7.94 2.16
N ILE A 181 10.47 -8.82 2.86
CA ILE A 181 9.88 -9.95 3.58
C ILE A 181 8.94 -9.46 4.70
N SER A 182 9.35 -8.45 5.47
CA SER A 182 8.52 -7.90 6.54
C SER A 182 7.22 -7.29 6.00
N ALA A 183 7.26 -6.58 4.88
CA ALA A 183 6.04 -6.05 4.25
C ALA A 183 5.11 -7.15 3.79
N PHE A 184 5.63 -8.21 3.16
CA PHE A 184 4.81 -9.33 2.71
C PHE A 184 4.08 -10.01 3.88
N VAL A 185 4.80 -10.28 4.98
CA VAL A 185 4.21 -10.89 6.19
C VAL A 185 3.16 -9.96 6.81
N LEU A 186 3.49 -8.67 6.99
CA LEU A 186 2.56 -7.69 7.57
C LEU A 186 1.32 -7.47 6.70
N SER A 187 1.47 -7.41 5.38
CA SER A 187 0.33 -7.34 4.45
C SER A 187 -0.54 -8.59 4.52
N GLY A 188 0.04 -9.77 4.67
CA GLY A 188 -0.71 -11.01 4.86
C GLY A 188 -1.51 -11.02 6.16
N ILE A 189 -0.91 -10.62 7.28
CA ILE A 189 -1.59 -10.51 8.58
C ILE A 189 -2.74 -9.51 8.49
N TYR A 190 -2.47 -8.31 7.97
CA TYR A 190 -3.50 -7.29 7.80
C TYR A 190 -4.62 -7.76 6.87
N GLY A 191 -4.29 -8.39 5.76
CA GLY A 191 -5.25 -8.96 4.83
C GLY A 191 -6.22 -9.92 5.52
N ASN A 192 -5.71 -10.85 6.33
CA ASN A 192 -6.56 -11.78 7.08
C ASN A 192 -7.46 -11.08 8.11
N VAL A 193 -6.91 -10.11 8.86
CA VAL A 193 -7.69 -9.30 9.80
C VAL A 193 -8.80 -8.53 9.05
N SER A 194 -8.48 -8.00 7.87
CA SER A 194 -9.42 -7.20 7.09
C SER A 194 -10.64 -7.99 6.63
N VAL A 195 -10.48 -9.26 6.24
CA VAL A 195 -11.61 -10.12 5.84
C VAL A 195 -12.64 -10.28 6.96
N GLY A 196 -12.19 -10.45 8.22
CA GLY A 196 -13.08 -10.62 9.37
C GLY A 196 -13.53 -9.33 10.03
N ALA A 197 -12.81 -8.22 9.83
CA ALA A 197 -13.05 -6.94 10.52
C ALA A 197 -14.01 -5.99 9.79
N PHE A 198 -14.25 -6.21 8.49
CA PHE A 198 -15.00 -5.28 7.63
C PHE A 198 -16.52 -5.29 7.85
N GLU A 199 -17.02 -6.09 8.78
CA GLU A 199 -18.44 -6.07 9.19
C GLU A 199 -18.67 -5.15 10.39
N ASP A 200 -17.64 -4.94 11.22
CA ASP A 200 -17.76 -4.13 12.43
C ASP A 200 -17.11 -2.74 12.27
N PRO A 201 -17.89 -1.65 12.35
CA PRO A 201 -17.37 -0.29 12.21
C PRO A 201 -16.39 0.07 13.34
N VAL A 202 -16.55 -0.53 14.52
CA VAL A 202 -15.65 -0.34 15.67
C VAL A 202 -14.26 -0.92 15.38
N ILE A 203 -14.20 -2.14 14.85
CA ILE A 203 -12.94 -2.80 14.53
C ILE A 203 -12.22 -2.05 13.41
N THR A 204 -12.94 -1.60 12.39
CA THR A 204 -12.38 -0.78 11.30
C THR A 204 -11.78 0.54 11.82
N CYS A 205 -12.46 1.21 12.75
CA CYS A 205 -11.93 2.42 13.39
C CYS A 205 -10.67 2.15 14.23
N LEU A 206 -10.64 1.03 14.94
CA LEU A 206 -9.50 0.59 15.75
C LEU A 206 -8.27 0.30 14.86
N ILE A 207 -8.48 -0.39 13.73
CA ILE A 207 -7.45 -0.66 12.73
C ILE A 207 -6.87 0.64 12.16
N LEU A 208 -7.71 1.60 11.81
CA LEU A 208 -7.29 2.94 11.38
C LEU A 208 -6.48 3.67 12.46
N GLY A 209 -6.93 3.61 13.72
CA GLY A 209 -6.23 4.23 14.84
C GLY A 209 -4.83 3.65 15.04
N ILE A 210 -4.73 2.31 15.01
CA ILE A 210 -3.45 1.60 15.14
C ILE A 210 -2.53 1.92 13.96
N SER A 211 -3.04 1.93 12.72
CA SER A 211 -2.23 2.24 11.54
C SER A 211 -1.65 3.66 11.63
N LEU A 212 -2.45 4.67 11.97
CA LEU A 212 -1.99 6.05 12.17
C LEU A 212 -0.98 6.18 13.31
N ALA A 213 -1.24 5.53 14.45
CA ALA A 213 -0.33 5.55 15.60
C ALA A 213 1.03 4.92 15.23
N SER A 214 1.02 3.77 14.55
CA SER A 214 2.26 3.10 14.13
C SER A 214 3.09 3.97 13.18
N ILE A 215 2.45 4.65 12.22
CA ILE A 215 3.12 5.58 11.30
C ILE A 215 3.89 6.65 12.08
N ILE A 216 3.25 7.29 13.06
CA ILE A 216 3.85 8.36 13.85
C ILE A 216 5.01 7.82 14.69
N VAL A 217 4.81 6.70 15.39
CA VAL A 217 5.83 6.08 16.25
C VAL A 217 7.08 5.71 15.46
N ILE A 218 6.92 5.05 14.31
CA ILE A 218 8.05 4.62 13.47
C ILE A 218 8.78 5.81 12.87
N LEU A 219 8.05 6.82 12.42
CA LEU A 219 8.65 8.04 11.88
C LEU A 219 9.51 8.72 12.95
N LEU A 220 9.04 8.81 14.19
CA LEU A 220 9.80 9.36 15.32
C LEU A 220 11.06 8.53 15.61
N ILE A 221 10.94 7.20 15.67
CA ILE A 221 12.07 6.29 15.88
C ILE A 221 13.13 6.50 14.79
N LEU A 222 12.73 6.49 13.51
CA LEU A 222 13.65 6.65 12.39
C LEU A 222 14.28 8.04 12.35
N LEU A 223 13.51 9.10 12.64
CA LEU A 223 14.05 10.46 12.73
C LEU A 223 15.05 10.61 13.88
N ASN A 224 14.85 9.92 15.00
CA ASN A 224 15.79 9.92 16.11
C ASN A 224 17.10 9.22 15.75
N ILE A 225 17.02 8.04 15.10
CA ILE A 225 18.21 7.33 14.61
C ILE A 225 18.99 8.19 13.62
N ILE A 226 18.30 8.87 12.70
CA ILE A 226 18.95 9.77 11.74
C ILE A 226 19.60 10.97 12.43
N ASN A 227 19.00 11.49 13.51
CA ASN A 227 19.57 12.58 14.29
C ASN A 227 20.89 12.19 14.95
N HIS A 228 20.95 10.98 15.52
CA HIS A 228 22.19 10.50 16.14
C HIS A 228 23.32 10.32 15.12
N MET A 229 23.00 9.97 13.86
CA MET A 229 23.98 9.95 12.76
C MET A 229 24.46 11.34 12.31
N GLU A 230 23.83 12.45 12.74
CA GLU A 230 24.30 13.82 12.47
C GLU A 230 25.36 14.30 13.47
N VAL A 231 25.53 13.62 14.61
CA VAL A 231 26.40 14.07 15.73
C VAL A 231 27.76 13.37 15.74
N GLU A 232 27.91 12.25 15.01
CA GLU A 232 29.19 11.55 14.76
C GLU A 232 29.83 12.00 13.45
#